data_AF-A0A9J5ZBX7-F1
#
_entry.id   AF-A0A9J5ZBX7-F1
#
_cell.length_a   1.000
_cell.length_b   1.000
_cell.length_c   1.000
_cell.angle_alpha   90.00
_cell.angle_beta   90.00
_cell.angle_gamma   90.00
#
_symmetry.space_group_name_H-M   'P 1'
#
loop_
_entity.id
_entity.type
_entity.pdbx_description
1 polymer ?
#
loop_
_entity_poly.entity_id
_entity_poly.type
_entity_poly.pdbx_seq_one_letter_code
_entity_poly.pdbx_strand_id
1 'polypeptide(L)'
;MQSPDGDVIDCVLSHQQTAFDHPHLRGNKPLNPPESPNGHKSNPNELENFQLWSLSGETCPEGTIPIRRTREIDILRASSLQTFGRKIKTPIRRDTISNAHEVSPEIYGDYFPRFFTYWTSDAYQTTGCYNLLCSGFVQTNNRIAIGAAISPTSSYDGGQYDITILIWKDPKHGNWWLEFGSGVVVGYWPSFLFSHLRSSASMIQFGGEIVNTNPSGFHTSTQMGNGHFPAQGFGKASYFRNLQLVDSDNSLIPLTNPKLVADHPNCYDIQGGINSVWGHYFYYGGPGKNQHCS
;
A
#
# COMPACT_ATOMS: atom_id res chain seq x y z
N MET A 1 -6.98 -21.75 -1.73
CA MET A 1 -5.85 -22.03 -0.81
C MET A 1 -6.17 -21.41 0.53
N GLN A 2 -5.79 -22.06 1.64
CA GLN A 2 -6.06 -21.55 2.99
C GLN A 2 -4.75 -21.15 3.64
N SER A 3 -4.65 -19.88 4.00
CA SER A 3 -3.46 -19.30 4.63
C SER A 3 -3.45 -19.60 6.15
N PRO A 4 -2.27 -19.65 6.81
CA PRO A 4 -2.16 -19.93 8.24
C PRO A 4 -2.91 -18.96 9.17
N ASP A 5 -3.09 -17.70 8.75
CA ASP A 5 -3.89 -16.68 9.44
C ASP A 5 -5.41 -16.87 9.25
N GLY A 6 -5.82 -17.89 8.49
CA GLY A 6 -7.21 -18.22 8.23
C GLY A 6 -7.80 -17.55 7.00
N ASP A 7 -7.03 -16.73 6.26
CA ASP A 7 -7.45 -16.19 4.96
C ASP A 7 -7.68 -17.30 3.94
N VAL A 8 -8.59 -17.05 2.98
CA VAL A 8 -8.75 -17.91 1.80
C VAL A 8 -8.33 -17.12 0.57
N ILE A 9 -7.39 -17.67 -0.19
CA ILE A 9 -6.89 -17.13 -1.45
C ILE A 9 -7.50 -17.92 -2.60
N ASP A 10 -8.22 -17.21 -3.46
CA ASP A 10 -8.80 -17.72 -4.69
C ASP A 10 -7.88 -17.44 -5.88
N CYS A 11 -7.62 -18.44 -6.71
CA CYS A 11 -6.92 -18.26 -7.97
C CYS A 11 -7.93 -17.98 -9.07
N VAL A 12 -8.06 -16.72 -9.47
CA VAL A 12 -9.03 -16.27 -10.47
C VAL A 12 -8.32 -16.10 -11.81
N LEU A 13 -8.94 -16.53 -12.92
CA LEU A 13 -8.39 -16.29 -14.25
C LEU A 13 -8.09 -14.80 -14.43
N SER A 14 -6.89 -14.47 -14.91
CA SER A 14 -6.39 -13.08 -14.89
C SER A 14 -7.27 -12.11 -15.68
N HIS A 15 -8.00 -12.58 -16.70
CA HIS A 15 -8.94 -11.80 -17.51
C HIS A 15 -10.38 -11.77 -16.97
N GLN A 16 -10.65 -12.46 -15.86
CA GLN A 16 -11.95 -12.53 -15.18
C GLN A 16 -11.95 -11.80 -13.83
N GLN A 17 -10.84 -11.15 -13.47
CA GLN A 17 -10.75 -10.34 -12.25
C GLN A 17 -11.70 -9.14 -12.29
N THR A 18 -12.08 -8.64 -11.11
CA THR A 18 -13.01 -7.52 -10.90
C THR A 18 -12.64 -6.25 -11.67
N ALA A 19 -11.36 -6.06 -11.99
CA ALA A 19 -10.90 -4.96 -12.84
C ALA A 19 -11.71 -4.83 -14.15
N PHE A 20 -12.06 -5.97 -14.76
CA PHE A 20 -12.73 -6.04 -16.06
C PHE A 20 -14.25 -5.79 -16.01
N ASP A 21 -14.82 -5.58 -14.82
CA ASP A 21 -16.19 -5.09 -14.70
C ASP A 21 -16.31 -3.62 -15.15
N HIS A 22 -15.18 -2.89 -15.17
CA HIS A 22 -15.12 -1.53 -15.67
C HIS A 22 -15.45 -1.46 -17.17
N PRO A 23 -16.36 -0.58 -17.63
CA PRO A 23 -16.81 -0.53 -19.03
C PRO A 23 -15.67 -0.39 -20.06
N HIS A 24 -14.64 0.40 -19.74
CA HIS A 24 -13.47 0.59 -20.61
C HIS A 24 -12.44 -0.54 -20.57
N LEU A 25 -12.54 -1.47 -19.60
CA LEU A 25 -11.64 -2.62 -19.51
C LEU A 25 -12.30 -3.90 -20.03
N ARG A 26 -13.62 -4.01 -19.93
CA ARG A 26 -14.39 -5.21 -20.29
C ARG A 26 -13.97 -5.80 -21.64
N GLY A 27 -13.67 -7.10 -21.64
CA GLY A 27 -13.26 -7.84 -22.84
C GLY A 27 -11.76 -7.74 -23.18
N ASN A 28 -11.00 -6.89 -22.49
CA ASN A 28 -9.55 -6.84 -22.63
C ASN A 28 -8.85 -7.92 -21.79
N LYS A 29 -7.55 -8.09 -22.04
CA LYS A 29 -6.66 -8.91 -21.22
C LYS A 29 -5.66 -8.02 -20.47
N PRO A 30 -5.08 -8.48 -19.35
CA PRO A 30 -4.02 -7.75 -18.67
C PRO A 30 -2.83 -7.48 -19.61
N LEU A 31 -2.23 -6.30 -19.48
CA LEU A 31 -1.01 -5.95 -20.21
C LEU A 31 0.21 -6.67 -19.63
N ASN A 32 1.23 -6.88 -20.46
CA ASN A 32 2.55 -7.28 -19.97
C ASN A 32 3.19 -6.13 -19.19
N PRO A 33 3.97 -6.42 -18.12
CA PRO A 33 4.76 -5.43 -17.41
C PRO A 33 5.67 -4.61 -18.34
N PRO A 34 5.84 -3.29 -18.10
CA PRO A 34 6.75 -2.44 -18.84
C PRO A 34 8.18 -2.64 -18.31
N GLU A 35 9.15 -1.97 -18.94
CA GLU A 35 10.49 -1.88 -18.39
C GLU A 35 10.48 -1.13 -17.04
N SER A 36 11.25 -1.63 -16.08
CA SER A 36 11.47 -0.95 -14.80
C SER A 36 12.21 0.37 -15.01
N PRO A 37 12.06 1.35 -14.10
CA PRO A 37 12.80 2.61 -14.17
C PRO A 37 14.32 2.43 -14.21
N ASN A 38 15.02 3.32 -14.91
CA ASN A 38 16.48 3.34 -14.95
C ASN A 38 17.04 3.49 -13.52
N GLY A 39 18.06 2.69 -13.20
CA GLY A 39 18.65 2.66 -11.86
C GLY A 39 17.90 1.77 -10.86
N HIS A 40 16.74 1.22 -11.23
CA HIS A 40 16.07 0.20 -10.42
C HIS A 40 16.87 -1.10 -10.47
N LYS A 41 17.31 -1.56 -9.31
CA LYS A 41 18.02 -2.83 -9.16
C LYS A 41 17.02 -3.85 -8.63
N SER A 42 16.46 -4.66 -9.52
CA SER A 42 15.76 -5.87 -9.11
C SER A 42 16.77 -6.97 -8.78
N ASN A 43 16.50 -7.74 -7.75
CA ASN A 43 17.24 -8.95 -7.44
C ASN A 43 16.28 -10.15 -7.55
N PRO A 44 16.15 -10.76 -8.74
CA PRO A 44 15.22 -11.86 -8.96
C PRO A 44 15.51 -13.10 -8.09
N ASN A 45 16.73 -13.20 -7.52
CA ASN A 45 17.13 -14.29 -6.63
C ASN A 45 16.73 -14.04 -5.16
N GLU A 46 16.37 -12.81 -4.79
CA GLU A 46 15.71 -12.48 -3.51
C GLU A 46 14.19 -12.53 -3.69
N LEU A 47 13.70 -13.69 -4.11
CA LEU A 47 12.27 -13.97 -4.04
C LEU A 47 11.90 -14.28 -2.59
N GLU A 48 11.85 -13.24 -1.75
CA GLU A 48 11.37 -13.38 -0.39
C GLU A 48 9.85 -13.64 -0.41
N ASN A 49 9.41 -14.68 0.29
CA ASN A 49 7.99 -14.90 0.54
C ASN A 49 7.52 -13.84 1.54
N PHE A 50 6.97 -12.75 1.02
CA PHE A 50 6.49 -11.63 1.82
C PHE A 50 5.08 -11.81 2.39
N GLN A 51 4.38 -12.90 2.08
CA GLN A 51 3.00 -13.10 2.49
C GLN A 51 2.78 -14.48 3.11
N LEU A 52 2.01 -14.53 4.20
CA LEU A 52 1.79 -15.75 4.98
C LEU A 52 1.24 -16.91 4.14
N TRP A 53 0.37 -16.61 3.18
CA TRP A 53 -0.30 -17.62 2.35
C TRP A 53 0.65 -18.37 1.42
N SER A 54 1.78 -17.77 1.02
CA SER A 54 2.76 -18.39 0.12
C SER A 54 3.91 -19.09 0.84
N LEU A 55 3.99 -18.99 2.18
CA LEU A 55 5.07 -19.58 2.97
C LEU A 55 5.12 -21.12 2.90
N SER A 56 3.98 -21.76 2.69
CA SER A 56 3.89 -23.22 2.50
C SER A 56 4.38 -23.69 1.13
N GLY A 57 4.74 -22.77 0.23
CA GLY A 57 5.07 -23.05 -1.17
C GLY A 57 3.84 -23.16 -2.08
N GLU A 58 2.63 -22.94 -1.55
CA GLU A 58 1.42 -22.84 -2.37
C GLU A 58 1.47 -21.63 -3.31
N THR A 59 1.06 -21.83 -4.56
CA THR A 59 1.07 -20.78 -5.60
C THR A 59 -0.16 -20.90 -6.49
N CYS A 60 -0.60 -19.77 -7.06
CA CYS A 60 -1.66 -19.80 -8.06
C CYS A 60 -1.13 -20.28 -9.42
N PRO A 61 -1.89 -21.12 -10.16
CA PRO A 61 -1.50 -21.58 -11.49
C PRO A 61 -1.21 -20.45 -12.48
N GLU A 62 -0.42 -20.74 -13.51
CA GLU A 62 -0.17 -19.80 -14.59
C GLU A 62 -1.48 -19.34 -15.26
N GLY A 63 -1.57 -18.05 -15.59
CA GLY A 63 -2.79 -17.45 -16.15
C GLY A 63 -3.87 -17.10 -15.11
N THR A 64 -3.63 -17.34 -13.83
CA THR A 64 -4.50 -16.91 -12.72
C THR A 64 -3.82 -15.86 -11.84
N ILE A 65 -4.60 -15.17 -11.02
CA ILE A 65 -4.14 -14.21 -10.01
C ILE A 65 -4.72 -14.59 -8.63
N PRO A 66 -3.95 -14.44 -7.54
CA PRO A 66 -4.46 -14.65 -6.19
C PRO A 66 -5.31 -13.46 -5.75
N ILE A 67 -6.55 -13.73 -5.36
CA ILE A 67 -7.47 -12.77 -4.76
C ILE A 67 -7.83 -13.26 -3.37
N ARG A 68 -7.64 -12.41 -2.36
CA ARG A 68 -8.16 -12.70 -1.02
C ARG A 68 -9.68 -12.64 -1.06
N ARG A 69 -10.33 -13.73 -0.65
CA ARG A 69 -11.78 -13.82 -0.59
C ARG A 69 -12.35 -12.93 0.52
N THR A 70 -13.20 -11.99 0.14
CA THR A 70 -14.06 -11.25 1.08
C THR A 70 -15.19 -12.13 1.57
N ARG A 71 -15.32 -12.28 2.88
CA ARG A 71 -16.36 -13.11 3.53
C ARG A 71 -17.52 -12.26 4.02
N GLU A 72 -18.65 -12.91 4.28
CA GLU A 72 -19.82 -12.27 4.90
C GLU A 72 -19.46 -11.60 6.23
N ILE A 73 -18.63 -12.24 7.06
CA ILE A 73 -18.16 -11.66 8.32
C ILE A 73 -17.32 -10.38 8.11
N ASP A 74 -16.63 -10.23 6.97
CA ASP A 74 -15.88 -9.00 6.67
C ASP A 74 -16.84 -7.87 6.31
N ILE A 75 -17.91 -8.20 5.57
CA ILE A 75 -18.99 -7.27 5.21
C ILE A 75 -19.75 -6.81 6.46
N LEU A 76 -20.00 -7.71 7.41
CA LEU A 76 -20.72 -7.39 8.65
C LEU A 76 -19.90 -6.56 9.63
N ARG A 77 -18.56 -6.66 9.60
CA ARG A 77 -17.67 -5.87 10.46
C ARG A 77 -17.44 -4.47 9.91
N ALA A 78 -17.29 -4.35 8.59
CA ALA A 78 -17.20 -3.06 7.94
C ALA A 78 -18.55 -2.35 7.92
N SER A 79 -18.59 -1.08 8.35
CA SER A 79 -19.80 -0.26 8.23
C SER A 79 -20.31 -0.16 6.77
N SER A 80 -19.38 -0.11 5.80
CA SER A 80 -19.66 -0.23 4.37
C SER A 80 -18.36 -0.45 3.60
N LEU A 81 -18.27 -1.58 2.88
CA LEU A 81 -17.10 -1.88 2.02
C LEU A 81 -16.92 -0.87 0.87
N GLN A 82 -18.00 -0.25 0.41
CA GLN A 82 -17.94 0.73 -0.69
C GLN A 82 -17.34 2.07 -0.26
N THR A 83 -17.48 2.40 1.03
CA THR A 83 -17.01 3.66 1.60
C THR A 83 -15.82 3.48 2.53
N PHE A 84 -15.40 2.25 2.81
CA PHE A 84 -14.23 2.00 3.64
C PHE A 84 -12.97 2.60 2.99
N GLY A 85 -12.10 3.16 3.83
CA GLY A 85 -10.89 3.87 3.40
C GLY A 85 -11.13 5.26 2.79
N ARG A 86 -12.39 5.70 2.67
CA ARG A 86 -12.69 7.07 2.23
C ARG A 86 -12.32 8.09 3.30
N LYS A 87 -11.62 9.14 2.87
CA LYS A 87 -11.26 10.28 3.72
C LYS A 87 -12.40 11.30 3.81
N ILE A 88 -12.31 12.20 4.79
CA ILE A 88 -13.25 13.32 4.96
C ILE A 88 -13.33 14.10 3.65
N LYS A 89 -14.55 14.34 3.17
CA LYS A 89 -14.82 15.02 1.91
C LYS A 89 -14.21 16.42 1.93
N THR A 90 -13.37 16.70 0.94
CA THR A 90 -12.86 18.05 0.68
C THR A 90 -13.40 18.56 -0.65
N PRO A 91 -13.63 19.87 -0.80
CA PRO A 91 -14.17 20.43 -2.05
C PRO A 91 -13.13 20.40 -3.19
N ILE A 92 -11.86 20.21 -2.87
CA ILE A 92 -10.77 20.18 -3.86
C ILE A 92 -10.66 18.77 -4.42
N ARG A 93 -11.03 18.62 -5.70
CA ARG A 93 -10.87 17.37 -6.42
C ARG A 93 -9.38 17.02 -6.55
N ARG A 94 -9.02 15.77 -6.24
CA ARG A 94 -7.67 15.23 -6.38
C ARG A 94 -7.75 13.76 -6.75
N ASP A 95 -6.80 13.33 -7.56
CA ASP A 95 -6.56 11.91 -7.76
C ASP A 95 -5.54 11.42 -6.72
N THR A 96 -5.67 10.18 -6.27
CA THR A 96 -4.73 9.59 -5.32
C THR A 96 -4.55 8.12 -5.63
N ILE A 97 -3.32 7.66 -5.50
CA ILE A 97 -2.93 6.25 -5.42
C ILE A 97 -2.15 6.11 -4.11
N SER A 98 -2.53 5.17 -3.26
CA SER A 98 -1.92 4.90 -1.96
C SER A 98 -1.66 3.40 -1.83
N ASN A 99 -0.44 3.04 -1.42
CA ASN A 99 -0.03 1.65 -1.26
C ASN A 99 0.98 1.57 -0.12
N ALA A 100 0.77 0.66 0.82
CA ALA A 100 1.70 0.33 1.89
C ALA A 100 1.22 -0.94 2.61
N HIS A 101 1.72 -1.18 3.81
CA HIS A 101 1.03 -2.02 4.78
C HIS A 101 -0.04 -1.21 5.52
N GLU A 102 -1.09 -1.87 5.99
CA GLU A 102 -2.06 -1.33 6.94
C GLU A 102 -2.40 -2.38 8.02
N VAL A 103 -3.00 -1.94 9.12
CA VAL A 103 -3.66 -2.81 10.10
C VAL A 103 -5.09 -2.32 10.25
N SER A 104 -6.06 -3.17 9.89
CA SER A 104 -7.49 -2.82 9.93
C SER A 104 -8.33 -3.98 10.48
N PRO A 105 -8.55 -4.03 11.81
CA PRO A 105 -9.42 -5.03 12.41
C PRO A 105 -10.87 -4.94 11.92
N GLU A 106 -11.32 -3.76 11.45
CA GLU A 106 -12.67 -3.57 10.91
C GLU A 106 -12.90 -4.38 9.62
N ILE A 107 -11.88 -4.50 8.74
CA ILE A 107 -11.98 -5.31 7.51
C ILE A 107 -11.42 -6.72 7.67
N TYR A 108 -10.34 -6.88 8.42
CA TYR A 108 -9.57 -8.14 8.42
C TYR A 108 -9.92 -9.06 9.59
N GLY A 109 -10.24 -8.48 10.74
CA GLY A 109 -10.74 -9.22 11.91
C GLY A 109 -9.61 -9.73 12.80
N ASP A 110 -8.41 -9.29 12.45
CA ASP A 110 -7.15 -9.55 13.11
C ASP A 110 -6.32 -8.25 13.13
N TYR A 111 -5.10 -8.38 13.64
CA TYR A 111 -4.13 -7.30 13.74
C TYR A 111 -2.89 -7.57 12.88
N PHE A 112 -2.99 -8.47 11.89
CA PHE A 112 -1.86 -8.74 11.00
C PHE A 112 -1.65 -7.53 10.07
N PRO A 113 -0.41 -7.07 9.87
CA PRO A 113 -0.13 -6.06 8.85
C PRO A 113 -0.41 -6.67 7.47
N ARG A 114 -1.18 -5.96 6.65
CA ARG A 114 -1.66 -6.45 5.35
C ARG A 114 -1.19 -5.54 4.24
N PHE A 115 -0.80 -6.10 3.10
CA PHE A 115 -0.47 -5.28 1.94
C PHE A 115 -1.76 -4.74 1.35
N PHE A 116 -1.88 -3.41 1.25
CA PHE A 116 -3.10 -2.78 0.77
C PHE A 116 -2.84 -1.82 -0.36
N THR A 117 -3.90 -1.57 -1.12
CA THR A 117 -3.95 -0.49 -2.09
C THR A 117 -5.24 0.28 -1.98
N TYR A 118 -5.16 1.58 -2.26
CA TYR A 118 -6.32 2.43 -2.48
C TYR A 118 -6.05 3.38 -3.65
N TRP A 119 -7.08 3.64 -4.46
CA TRP A 119 -7.04 4.74 -5.42
C TRP A 119 -8.35 5.51 -5.46
N THR A 120 -8.34 6.77 -5.89
CA THR A 120 -9.53 7.60 -6.16
C THR A 120 -9.21 8.64 -7.22
N SER A 121 -10.23 9.12 -7.94
CA SER A 121 -10.11 10.20 -8.94
C SER A 121 -10.98 11.42 -8.64
N ASP A 122 -11.52 11.48 -7.42
CA ASP A 122 -12.43 12.55 -6.99
C ASP A 122 -12.28 12.95 -5.52
N ALA A 123 -11.09 12.73 -4.95
CA ALA A 123 -10.79 12.96 -3.54
C ALA A 123 -11.75 12.23 -2.60
N TYR A 124 -11.90 10.92 -2.80
CA TYR A 124 -12.63 10.01 -1.92
C TYR A 124 -14.15 10.29 -1.85
N GLN A 125 -14.71 10.98 -2.85
CA GLN A 125 -16.12 11.37 -2.83
C GLN A 125 -17.03 10.23 -3.27
N THR A 126 -16.85 9.76 -4.50
CA THR A 126 -17.69 8.75 -5.16
C THR A 126 -16.88 7.69 -5.88
N THR A 127 -15.73 8.05 -6.46
CA THR A 127 -14.84 7.16 -7.19
C THR A 127 -13.68 6.68 -6.34
N GLY A 128 -13.16 5.52 -6.72
CA GLY A 128 -12.02 4.91 -6.09
C GLY A 128 -12.29 3.48 -5.68
N CYS A 129 -11.24 2.84 -5.22
CA CYS A 129 -11.32 1.46 -4.80
C CYS A 129 -10.36 1.14 -3.66
N TYR A 130 -10.89 0.45 -2.66
CA TYR A 130 -10.10 -0.20 -1.62
C TYR A 130 -9.78 -1.63 -2.06
N ASN A 131 -8.49 -1.95 -2.15
CA ASN A 131 -7.98 -3.22 -2.65
C ASN A 131 -8.61 -3.60 -4.01
N LEU A 132 -9.15 -4.80 -4.12
CA LEU A 132 -9.81 -5.35 -5.31
C LEU A 132 -11.33 -5.46 -5.13
N LEU A 133 -11.92 -4.68 -4.20
CA LEU A 133 -13.36 -4.73 -3.91
C LEU A 133 -14.24 -4.10 -5.01
N CYS A 134 -13.60 -3.56 -6.04
CA CYS A 134 -14.19 -2.80 -7.12
C CYS A 134 -13.25 -2.83 -8.34
N SER A 135 -13.78 -2.41 -9.49
CA SER A 135 -13.03 -2.39 -10.74
C SER A 135 -12.05 -1.22 -10.81
N GLY A 136 -10.98 -1.36 -11.62
CA GLY A 136 -10.01 -0.29 -11.88
C GLY A 136 -8.56 -0.78 -11.90
N PHE A 137 -8.07 -1.32 -10.80
CA PHE A 137 -6.72 -1.88 -10.74
C PHE A 137 -6.67 -3.24 -11.43
N VAL A 138 -5.76 -3.42 -12.38
CA VAL A 138 -5.56 -4.67 -13.12
C VAL A 138 -4.32 -5.37 -12.56
N GLN A 139 -4.53 -6.46 -11.82
CA GLN A 139 -3.46 -7.32 -11.33
C GLN A 139 -2.96 -8.26 -12.44
N THR A 140 -1.65 -8.43 -12.56
CA THR A 140 -1.02 -9.16 -13.67
C THR A 140 -0.26 -10.41 -13.22
N ASN A 141 0.15 -10.50 -11.95
CA ASN A 141 0.93 -11.62 -11.45
C ASN A 141 0.16 -12.58 -10.53
N ASN A 142 0.70 -13.78 -10.39
CA ASN A 142 0.16 -14.86 -9.57
C ASN A 142 0.85 -15.03 -8.19
N ARG A 143 1.67 -14.05 -7.77
CA ARG A 143 2.56 -14.14 -6.60
C ARG A 143 2.12 -13.30 -5.41
N ILE A 144 1.43 -12.18 -5.64
CA ILE A 144 1.06 -11.23 -4.58
C ILE A 144 -0.46 -11.15 -4.49
N ALA A 145 -1.02 -11.48 -3.33
CA ALA A 145 -2.43 -11.31 -3.03
C ALA A 145 -2.64 -9.98 -2.30
N ILE A 146 -3.30 -9.01 -2.95
CA ILE A 146 -3.66 -7.75 -2.29
C ILE A 146 -4.65 -8.03 -1.13
N GLY A 147 -4.40 -7.40 0.02
CA GLY A 147 -5.15 -7.58 1.24
C GLY A 147 -4.73 -8.80 2.08
N ALA A 148 -3.77 -9.60 1.63
CA ALA A 148 -3.24 -10.71 2.44
C ALA A 148 -2.17 -10.25 3.44
N ALA A 149 -2.04 -11.00 4.53
CA ALA A 149 -1.09 -10.70 5.60
C ALA A 149 0.37 -10.78 5.15
N ILE A 150 1.16 -9.79 5.57
CA ILE A 150 2.59 -9.68 5.32
C ILE A 150 3.35 -10.48 6.38
N SER A 151 4.40 -11.18 5.95
CA SER A 151 5.32 -11.90 6.83
C SER A 151 6.70 -12.00 6.20
N PRO A 152 7.79 -12.03 6.99
CA PRO A 152 7.84 -11.84 8.44
C PRO A 152 7.57 -10.39 8.87
N THR A 153 7.30 -10.19 10.16
CA THR A 153 7.06 -8.85 10.76
C THR A 153 8.18 -8.48 11.73
N SER A 154 8.51 -7.19 11.78
CA SER A 154 9.52 -6.67 12.70
C SER A 154 9.12 -6.83 14.17
N SER A 155 10.12 -6.91 15.05
CA SER A 155 9.95 -6.97 16.51
C SER A 155 10.81 -5.91 17.21
N TYR A 156 10.35 -5.42 18.37
CA TYR A 156 11.07 -4.43 19.15
C TYR A 156 12.40 -5.02 19.65
N ASP A 157 13.52 -4.34 19.37
CA ASP A 157 14.90 -4.80 19.64
C ASP A 157 15.21 -6.19 19.04
N GLY A 158 14.50 -6.60 17.99
CA GLY A 158 14.68 -7.89 17.31
C GLY A 158 14.86 -7.76 15.79
N GLY A 159 14.51 -8.82 15.08
CA GLY A 159 14.58 -8.84 13.61
C GLY A 159 13.77 -7.70 12.99
N GLN A 160 14.38 -6.98 12.05
CA GLN A 160 13.76 -5.88 11.30
C GLN A 160 13.56 -6.31 9.85
N TYR A 161 12.36 -6.09 9.35
CA TYR A 161 11.94 -6.44 8.00
C TYR A 161 11.25 -5.23 7.37
N ASP A 162 11.47 -5.04 6.06
CA ASP A 162 10.81 -4.02 5.26
C ASP A 162 10.26 -4.61 3.97
N ILE A 163 9.26 -3.92 3.43
CA ILE A 163 8.71 -4.17 2.10
C ILE A 163 9.15 -3.03 1.18
N THR A 164 9.51 -3.36 -0.05
CA THR A 164 9.81 -2.36 -1.08
C THR A 164 8.56 -2.13 -1.91
N ILE A 165 8.15 -0.88 -2.10
CA ILE A 165 7.03 -0.48 -2.96
C ILE A 165 7.60 0.48 -4.00
N LEU A 166 7.35 0.18 -5.28
CA LEU A 166 7.66 1.08 -6.38
C LEU A 166 6.38 1.35 -7.18
N ILE A 167 6.10 2.63 -7.37
CA ILE A 167 5.03 3.10 -8.25
C ILE A 167 5.64 4.01 -9.28
N TRP A 168 5.42 3.71 -10.55
CA TRP A 168 5.93 4.53 -11.65
C TRP A 168 4.92 4.59 -12.78
N LYS A 169 5.06 5.62 -13.60
CA LYS A 169 4.22 5.81 -14.77
C LYS A 169 4.97 5.27 -15.98
N ASP A 170 4.41 4.27 -16.64
CA ASP A 170 4.97 3.71 -17.87
C ASP A 170 5.02 4.79 -18.97
N PRO A 171 6.20 5.13 -19.51
CA PRO A 171 6.33 6.15 -20.55
C PRO A 171 5.68 5.72 -21.87
N LYS A 172 5.48 4.41 -22.11
CA LYS A 172 4.95 3.88 -23.38
C LYS A 172 3.42 3.89 -23.42
N HIS A 173 2.75 3.32 -22.41
CA HIS A 173 1.29 3.22 -22.39
C HIS A 173 0.63 4.23 -21.43
N GLY A 174 1.43 4.89 -20.59
CA GLY A 174 0.97 5.93 -19.68
C GLY A 174 0.30 5.42 -18.41
N ASN A 175 0.20 4.11 -18.19
CA ASN A 175 -0.43 3.52 -17.00
C ASN A 175 0.49 3.62 -15.78
N TRP A 176 -0.09 3.68 -14.58
CA TRP A 176 0.66 3.63 -13.33
C TRP A 176 0.85 2.19 -12.91
N TRP A 177 2.09 1.73 -12.78
CA TRP A 177 2.43 0.37 -12.40
C TRP A 177 2.85 0.29 -10.94
N LEU A 178 2.49 -0.82 -10.30
CA LEU A 178 2.83 -1.15 -8.93
C LEU A 178 3.77 -2.36 -8.93
N GLU A 179 4.88 -2.22 -8.24
CA GLU A 179 5.78 -3.31 -7.90
C GLU A 179 5.86 -3.44 -6.38
N PHE A 180 5.93 -4.69 -5.92
CA PHE A 180 6.05 -5.07 -4.53
C PHE A 180 7.28 -5.98 -4.35
N GLY A 181 8.12 -5.69 -3.37
CA GLY A 181 9.39 -6.39 -3.16
C GLY A 181 10.43 -6.02 -4.22
N SER A 182 11.28 -6.98 -4.58
CA SER A 182 12.42 -6.78 -5.50
C SER A 182 12.09 -7.29 -6.90
N GLY A 183 11.32 -6.52 -7.68
CA GLY A 183 11.01 -6.82 -9.08
C GLY A 183 9.68 -7.56 -9.35
N VAL A 184 8.82 -7.76 -8.34
CA VAL A 184 7.51 -8.41 -8.55
C VAL A 184 6.45 -7.37 -8.92
N VAL A 185 6.28 -7.15 -10.23
CA VAL A 185 5.27 -6.23 -10.78
C VAL A 185 3.86 -6.78 -10.51
N VAL A 186 3.11 -6.14 -9.63
CA VAL A 186 1.77 -6.53 -9.17
C VAL A 186 0.71 -6.31 -10.23
N GLY A 187 0.73 -5.13 -10.84
CA GLY A 187 -0.32 -4.71 -11.75
C GLY A 187 -0.28 -3.22 -12.02
N TYR A 188 -1.38 -2.68 -12.54
CA TYR A 188 -1.44 -1.27 -12.93
C TYR A 188 -2.81 -0.65 -12.76
N TRP A 189 -2.82 0.68 -12.57
CA TRP A 189 -3.97 1.54 -12.76
C TRP A 189 -3.93 2.15 -14.16
N PRO A 190 -4.93 1.86 -15.01
CA PRO A 190 -5.08 2.54 -16.29
C PRO A 190 -5.15 4.06 -16.15
N SER A 191 -4.44 4.79 -17.01
CA SER A 191 -4.38 6.26 -16.94
C SER A 191 -5.74 6.96 -17.10
N PHE A 192 -6.69 6.33 -17.81
CA PHE A 192 -8.03 6.89 -18.00
C PHE A 192 -8.86 6.93 -16.72
N LEU A 193 -8.48 6.21 -15.67
CA LEU A 193 -9.13 6.30 -14.36
C LEU A 193 -8.94 7.69 -13.73
N PHE A 194 -7.92 8.42 -14.17
CA PHE A 194 -7.43 9.63 -13.54
C PHE A 194 -7.65 10.87 -14.41
N SER A 195 -7.70 12.01 -13.73
CA SER A 195 -7.74 13.35 -14.28
C SER A 195 -6.36 14.04 -14.14
N HIS A 196 -5.99 14.39 -12.91
CA HIS A 196 -4.71 15.01 -12.53
C HIS A 196 -3.53 14.04 -12.56
N LEU A 197 -3.70 12.78 -12.15
CA LEU A 197 -2.67 11.74 -12.26
C LEU A 197 -2.54 11.18 -13.68
N ARG A 198 -3.36 11.64 -14.65
CA ARG A 198 -3.29 11.14 -16.02
C ARG A 198 -1.95 11.44 -16.69
N SER A 199 -1.38 12.62 -16.43
CA SER A 199 -0.11 13.06 -17.00
C SER A 199 1.08 12.74 -16.10
N SER A 200 1.00 13.10 -14.82
CA SER A 200 2.10 13.00 -13.86
C SER A 200 1.59 13.19 -12.43
N ALA A 201 2.44 12.86 -11.45
CA ALA A 201 2.19 13.22 -10.06
C ALA A 201 2.72 14.63 -9.79
N SER A 202 1.89 15.47 -9.15
CA SER A 202 2.29 16.80 -8.67
C SER A 202 2.71 16.82 -7.20
N MET A 203 2.42 15.74 -6.47
CA MET A 203 2.73 15.57 -5.06
C MET A 203 2.98 14.10 -4.77
N ILE A 204 4.04 13.82 -4.00
CA ILE A 204 4.39 12.50 -3.52
C ILE A 204 4.59 12.62 -2.01
N GLN A 205 3.97 11.71 -1.25
CA GLN A 205 4.02 11.69 0.20
C GLN A 205 4.41 10.29 0.66
N PHE A 206 5.19 10.25 1.74
CA PHE A 206 5.57 9.04 2.46
C PHE A 206 5.22 9.26 3.93
N GLY A 207 4.67 8.25 4.59
CA GLY A 207 4.32 8.37 5.99
C GLY A 207 3.25 7.37 6.43
N GLY A 208 2.64 7.68 7.57
CA GLY A 208 1.55 6.92 8.15
C GLY A 208 0.31 7.78 8.34
N GLU A 209 -0.84 7.12 8.39
CA GLU A 209 -2.14 7.72 8.68
C GLU A 209 -2.85 6.84 9.71
N ILE A 210 -3.64 7.46 10.57
CA ILE A 210 -4.51 6.78 11.52
C ILE A 210 -5.93 7.30 11.36
N VAL A 211 -6.90 6.46 11.70
CA VAL A 211 -8.29 6.88 11.81
C VAL A 211 -8.57 7.26 13.26
N ASN A 212 -9.03 8.49 13.46
CA ASN A 212 -9.53 8.97 14.76
C ASN A 212 -10.91 9.58 14.57
N THR A 213 -11.96 8.84 14.90
CA THR A 213 -13.36 9.31 14.85
C THR A 213 -13.75 10.11 16.09
N ASN A 214 -12.90 10.14 17.12
CA ASN A 214 -13.11 10.83 18.38
C ASN A 214 -14.54 10.69 18.98
N PRO A 215 -15.06 9.46 19.16
CA PRO A 215 -16.44 9.27 19.61
C PRO A 215 -16.67 9.65 21.08
N SER A 216 -15.61 9.73 21.88
CA SER A 216 -15.65 9.99 23.33
C SER A 216 -15.06 11.33 23.75
N GLY A 217 -14.70 12.20 22.80
CA GLY A 217 -14.05 13.48 23.06
C GLY A 217 -12.52 13.40 23.28
N PHE A 218 -11.94 12.20 23.26
CA PHE A 218 -10.50 11.97 23.37
C PHE A 218 -9.86 11.48 22.07
N HIS A 219 -8.56 11.75 21.93
CA HIS A 219 -7.76 11.17 20.85
C HIS A 219 -7.80 9.63 20.87
N THR A 220 -7.65 9.00 19.71
CA THR A 220 -7.64 7.53 19.61
C THR A 220 -6.39 6.93 20.27
N SER A 221 -6.51 5.73 20.84
CA SER A 221 -5.37 4.92 21.28
C SER A 221 -4.75 4.07 20.16
N THR A 222 -5.15 4.30 18.90
CA THR A 222 -4.58 3.62 17.74
C THR A 222 -3.09 3.93 17.66
N GLN A 223 -2.26 2.90 17.58
CA GLN A 223 -0.83 3.07 17.39
C GLN A 223 -0.52 3.31 15.90
N MET A 224 0.41 4.23 15.61
CA MET A 224 0.98 4.39 14.26
C MET A 224 2.31 3.64 14.19
N GLY A 225 2.53 2.89 13.11
CA GLY A 225 3.70 2.03 12.97
C GLY A 225 3.67 0.95 14.05
N ASN A 226 4.73 0.85 14.85
CA ASN A 226 4.81 -0.05 16.00
C ASN A 226 4.39 0.60 17.33
N GLY A 227 3.86 1.83 17.31
CA GLY A 227 3.42 2.55 18.52
C GLY A 227 4.52 3.29 19.27
N HIS A 228 5.77 3.24 18.80
CA HIS A 228 6.90 3.93 19.42
C HIS A 228 7.23 5.23 18.68
N PHE A 229 7.70 6.22 19.45
CA PHE A 229 8.15 7.49 18.88
C PHE A 229 9.46 7.33 18.08
N PRO A 230 9.64 8.15 17.03
CA PRO A 230 10.77 8.07 16.12
C PRO A 230 12.14 8.27 16.79
N ALA A 231 12.19 9.00 17.92
CA ALA A 231 13.41 9.22 18.68
C ALA A 231 14.09 7.94 19.19
N GLN A 232 13.37 6.81 19.22
CA GLN A 232 13.94 5.52 19.62
C GLN A 232 14.83 4.88 18.53
N GLY A 233 14.69 5.29 17.27
CA GLY A 233 15.56 4.87 16.17
C GLY A 233 15.41 3.41 15.72
N PHE A 234 16.41 2.91 14.99
CA PHE A 234 16.40 1.58 14.39
C PHE A 234 16.25 0.48 15.43
N GLY A 235 15.48 -0.57 15.10
CA GLY A 235 15.16 -1.67 16.02
C GLY A 235 13.97 -1.36 16.93
N LYS A 236 13.62 -0.08 17.13
CA LYS A 236 12.63 0.35 18.12
C LYS A 236 11.50 1.19 17.56
N ALA A 237 11.71 1.90 16.46
CA ALA A 237 10.70 2.70 15.77
C ALA A 237 10.50 2.19 14.33
N SER A 238 9.28 2.33 13.81
CA SER A 238 9.00 2.09 12.40
C SER A 238 9.74 3.08 11.51
N TYR A 239 10.14 2.66 10.31
CA TYR A 239 10.94 3.48 9.40
C TYR A 239 10.51 3.34 7.94
N PHE A 240 10.84 4.36 7.16
CA PHE A 240 11.01 4.30 5.71
C PHE A 240 12.47 4.58 5.39
N ARG A 241 13.02 3.88 4.41
CA ARG A 241 14.40 4.06 3.91
C ARG A 241 14.43 3.97 2.39
N ASN A 242 15.56 4.36 1.79
CA ASN A 242 15.79 4.34 0.35
C ASN A 242 14.72 5.13 -0.43
N LEU A 243 14.31 6.27 0.11
CA LEU A 243 13.28 7.09 -0.50
C LEU A 243 13.79 7.75 -1.79
N GLN A 244 13.11 7.47 -2.90
CA GLN A 244 13.45 7.92 -4.24
C GLN A 244 12.18 8.26 -5.04
N LEU A 245 12.35 8.99 -6.14
CA LEU A 245 11.28 9.32 -7.09
C LEU A 245 11.63 8.80 -8.48
N VAL A 246 10.62 8.54 -9.30
CA VAL A 246 10.82 8.31 -10.73
C VAL A 246 10.51 9.61 -11.48
N ASP A 247 11.47 10.10 -12.25
CA ASP A 247 11.34 11.33 -13.04
C ASP A 247 10.70 11.10 -14.42
N SER A 248 10.63 12.15 -15.23
CA SER A 248 10.05 12.11 -16.58
C SER A 248 10.86 11.28 -17.58
N ASP A 249 12.15 11.05 -17.31
CA ASP A 249 13.04 10.24 -18.14
C ASP A 249 13.01 8.77 -17.69
N ASN A 250 11.99 8.40 -16.88
CA ASN A 250 11.82 7.08 -16.28
C ASN A 250 13.06 6.66 -15.46
N SER A 251 13.68 7.60 -14.75
CA SER A 251 14.89 7.35 -13.96
C SER A 251 14.63 7.52 -12.47
N LEU A 252 15.18 6.62 -11.65
CA LEU A 252 15.16 6.75 -10.20
C LEU A 252 16.14 7.84 -9.75
N ILE A 253 15.61 8.88 -9.11
CA ILE A 253 16.36 10.00 -8.58
C ILE A 253 16.19 10.10 -7.06
N PRO A 254 17.21 10.57 -6.32
CA PRO A 254 17.09 10.81 -4.89
C PRO A 254 16.08 11.93 -4.60
N LEU A 255 15.51 11.92 -3.40
CA LEU A 255 14.71 13.05 -2.92
C LEU A 255 15.56 14.32 -2.78
N THR A 256 14.93 15.47 -2.99
CA THR A 256 15.53 16.79 -2.71
C THR A 256 14.76 17.47 -1.59
N ASN A 257 15.39 17.62 -0.42
CA ASN A 257 14.87 18.37 0.74
C ASN A 257 13.40 18.04 1.12
N PRO A 258 13.08 16.79 1.53
CA PRO A 258 11.73 16.43 1.90
C PRO A 258 11.25 17.23 3.12
N LYS A 259 9.99 17.71 3.07
CA LYS A 259 9.34 18.35 4.21
C LYS A 259 8.77 17.30 5.15
N LEU A 260 9.16 17.34 6.41
CA LEU A 260 8.60 16.50 7.47
C LEU A 260 7.43 17.24 8.15
N VAL A 261 6.32 16.54 8.36
CA VAL A 261 5.10 17.08 8.98
C VAL A 261 4.50 16.03 9.91
N ALA A 262 4.14 16.45 11.13
CA ALA A 262 3.32 15.69 12.05
C ALA A 262 2.14 16.58 12.49
N ASP A 263 0.91 16.13 12.23
CA ASP A 263 -0.29 16.90 12.55
C ASP A 263 -0.50 17.03 14.08
N HIS A 264 -0.14 15.97 14.81
CA HIS A 264 -0.26 15.89 16.26
C HIS A 264 1.03 15.29 16.86
N PRO A 265 2.13 16.07 16.97
CA PRO A 265 3.47 15.57 17.32
C PRO A 265 3.53 14.87 18.68
N ASN A 266 2.68 15.25 19.64
CA ASN A 266 2.63 14.58 20.95
C ASN A 266 1.92 13.21 20.89
N CYS A 267 1.18 12.91 19.83
CA CYS A 267 0.48 11.64 19.61
C CYS A 267 1.31 10.72 18.70
N TYR A 268 1.80 11.30 17.59
CA TYR A 268 2.62 10.65 16.59
C TYR A 268 3.62 11.66 16.04
N ASP A 269 4.87 11.25 15.87
CA ASP A 269 5.93 12.14 15.42
C ASP A 269 6.74 11.51 14.28
N ILE A 270 7.57 12.32 13.63
CA ILE A 270 8.44 11.94 12.51
C ILE A 270 9.82 12.58 12.65
N GLN A 271 10.88 11.80 12.45
CA GLN A 271 12.27 12.29 12.43
C GLN A 271 13.03 11.71 11.26
N GLY A 272 13.52 12.58 10.38
CA GLY A 272 14.21 12.20 9.14
C GLY A 272 15.71 12.41 9.16
N GLY A 273 16.40 11.77 8.22
CA GLY A 273 17.82 11.91 8.01
C GLY A 273 18.26 11.47 6.61
N ILE A 274 19.55 11.64 6.35
CA ILE A 274 20.22 11.12 5.15
C ILE A 274 21.55 10.49 5.53
N ASN A 275 21.84 9.31 5.00
CA ASN A 275 23.16 8.68 5.10
C ASN A 275 23.45 7.80 3.87
N SER A 276 24.68 7.30 3.74
CA SER A 276 25.13 6.51 2.59
C SER A 276 24.52 5.10 2.50
N VAL A 277 23.93 4.59 3.58
CA VAL A 277 23.39 3.21 3.66
C VAL A 277 21.89 3.18 3.38
N TRP A 278 21.14 4.15 3.90
CA TRP A 278 19.67 4.22 3.82
C TRP A 278 19.16 5.30 2.86
N GLY A 279 20.07 6.07 2.24
CA GLY A 279 19.68 7.25 1.47
C GLY A 279 18.89 8.23 2.33
N HIS A 280 17.83 8.82 1.76
CA HIS A 280 16.83 9.53 2.54
C HIS A 280 15.94 8.54 3.30
N TYR A 281 15.79 8.77 4.60
CA TYR A 281 15.00 7.93 5.49
C TYR A 281 14.29 8.76 6.55
N PHE A 282 13.30 8.16 7.20
CA PHE A 282 12.73 8.69 8.43
C PHE A 282 12.23 7.58 9.33
N TYR A 283 12.27 7.82 10.64
CA TYR A 283 11.49 7.09 11.62
C TYR A 283 10.16 7.79 11.82
N TYR A 284 9.12 7.02 12.10
CA TYR A 284 7.78 7.54 12.39
C TYR A 284 7.05 6.63 13.38
N GLY A 285 6.04 7.17 14.04
CA GLY A 285 5.13 6.39 14.87
C GLY A 285 4.71 7.14 16.12
N GLY A 286 4.01 6.42 16.98
CA GLY A 286 3.57 6.92 18.27
C GLY A 286 2.38 6.13 18.82
N PRO A 287 2.15 6.21 20.13
CA PRO A 287 1.16 5.37 20.81
C PRO A 287 -0.29 5.86 20.62
N GLY A 288 -0.50 7.01 19.97
CA GLY A 288 -1.78 7.70 20.01
C GLY A 288 -1.99 8.36 21.37
N LYS A 289 -3.20 8.22 21.93
CA LYS A 289 -3.58 8.80 23.23
C LYS A 289 -2.58 8.44 24.32
N ASN A 290 -2.02 9.46 24.96
CA ASN A 290 -1.03 9.32 26.03
C ASN A 290 -1.05 10.55 26.96
N GLN A 291 -0.17 10.62 27.96
CA GLN A 291 -0.16 11.73 28.93
C GLN A 291 0.07 13.12 28.30
N HIS A 292 0.65 13.18 27.10
CA HIS A 292 0.93 14.40 26.36
C HIS A 292 0.02 14.57 25.12
N CYS A 293 -0.85 13.58 24.86
CA CYS A 293 -1.80 13.54 23.75
C CYS A 293 -3.20 13.24 24.28
N SER A 294 -3.99 14.29 24.48
CA SER A 294 -5.38 14.24 24.96
C SER A 294 -6.39 14.00 23.85
#